data_AF-A0A415ZWA6-F1
#
_entry.id   AF-A0A415ZWA6-F1
#
_cell.length_a   1.000
_cell.length_b   1.000
_cell.length_c   1.000
_cell.angle_alpha   90.00
_cell.angle_beta   90.00
_cell.angle_gamma   90.00
#
_symmetry.space_group_name_H-M   'P 1'
#
loop_
_entity.id
_entity.type
_entity.pdbx_description
1 polymer ?
#
loop_
_entity_poly.entity_id
_entity_poly.type
_entity_poly.pdbx_seq_one_letter_code
_entity_poly.pdbx_strand_id
1 'polypeptide(L)'
;MNLTLKDRVLILNTVLPQFDTRKNMELKISIDRKISISEVDQKRIVVKDLGGGQINIGFTDASAISDETSIELTDEELAYLKERIEFIDQNGMFSEFTMPTYVKILDEPLKEETPTE
;
A
#
# COMPACT_ATOMS: atom_id res chain seq x y z
N MET A 1 -7.72 8.47 3.81
CA MET A 1 -7.93 7.20 3.11
C MET A 1 -8.34 6.07 4.04
N ASN A 2 -9.30 5.24 3.61
CA ASN A 2 -9.71 4.01 4.31
C ASN A 2 -9.05 2.78 3.68
N LEU A 3 -8.27 2.03 4.46
CA LEU A 3 -7.52 0.87 4.01
C LEU A 3 -7.93 -0.39 4.78
N THR A 4 -8.19 -1.47 4.06
CA THR A 4 -8.41 -2.80 4.66
C THR A 4 -7.09 -3.43 5.09
N LEU A 5 -7.15 -4.52 5.87
CA LEU A 5 -5.95 -5.31 6.15
C LEU A 5 -5.30 -5.80 4.85
N LYS A 6 -6.11 -6.23 3.87
CA LYS A 6 -5.63 -6.60 2.53
C LYS A 6 -4.85 -5.46 1.87
N ASP A 7 -5.43 -4.26 1.84
CA ASP A 7 -4.80 -3.10 1.19
C ASP A 7 -3.44 -2.80 1.82
N ARG A 8 -3.35 -2.82 3.15
CA ARG A 8 -2.12 -2.55 3.90
C ARG A 8 -1.04 -3.59 3.63
N VAL A 9 -1.40 -4.89 3.60
CA VAL A 9 -0.45 -5.96 3.25
C VAL A 9 0.09 -5.78 1.85
N LEU A 10 -0.78 -5.42 0.89
CA LEU A 10 -0.38 -5.18 -0.49
C LEU A 10 0.59 -4.01 -0.59
N ILE A 11 0.30 -2.88 0.06
CA ILE A 11 1.20 -1.72 0.06
C ILE A 11 2.58 -2.11 0.61
N LEU A 12 2.61 -2.79 1.77
CA LEU A 12 3.86 -3.18 2.44
C LEU A 12 4.71 -4.17 1.62
N ASN A 13 4.09 -5.09 0.87
CA ASN A 13 4.83 -6.16 0.20
C ASN A 13 5.05 -5.93 -1.31
N THR A 14 4.25 -5.07 -1.96
CA THR A 14 4.30 -4.89 -3.42
C THR A 14 4.59 -3.46 -3.85
N VAL A 15 4.08 -2.45 -3.13
CA VAL A 15 4.20 -1.04 -3.52
C VAL A 15 5.49 -0.44 -2.98
N LEU A 16 5.78 -0.69 -1.70
CA LEU A 16 6.98 -0.20 -1.03
C LEU A 16 8.20 -1.05 -1.41
N PRO A 17 9.21 -0.47 -2.10
CA PRO A 17 10.39 -1.22 -2.52
C PRO A 17 11.36 -1.46 -1.35
N GLN A 18 12.24 -2.45 -1.51
CA GLN A 18 13.32 -2.71 -0.56
C GLN A 18 14.41 -1.62 -0.59
N PHE A 19 14.65 -1.04 -1.77
CA PHE A 19 15.67 -0.02 -2.00
C PHE A 19 15.07 1.16 -2.75
N ASP A 20 15.42 2.37 -2.34
CA ASP A 20 14.99 3.62 -2.96
C ASP A 20 16.00 4.73 -2.63
N THR A 21 15.74 5.96 -3.09
CA THR A 21 16.50 7.14 -2.68
C THR A 21 16.33 7.43 -1.19
N ARG A 22 17.24 8.21 -0.58
CA ARG A 22 17.17 8.56 0.84
C ARG A 22 15.83 9.19 1.24
N LYS A 23 15.35 10.19 0.47
CA LYS A 23 14.09 10.87 0.73
C LYS A 23 12.92 9.89 0.67
N ASN A 24 12.86 9.06 -0.37
CA ASN A 24 11.81 8.07 -0.54
C ASN A 24 11.84 7.00 0.55
N MET A 25 13.03 6.64 1.05
CA MET A 25 13.16 5.70 2.15
C MET A 25 12.66 6.27 3.47
N GLU A 26 12.86 7.56 3.73
CA GLU A 26 12.25 8.26 4.88
C GLU A 26 10.70 8.24 4.79
N LEU A 27 10.14 8.51 3.60
CA LEU A 27 8.69 8.41 3.35
C LEU A 27 8.18 6.96 3.53
N LYS A 28 8.89 5.97 2.97
CA LYS A 28 8.57 4.55 3.14
C LYS A 28 8.53 4.16 4.62
N ILE A 29 9.52 4.58 5.41
CA ILE A 29 9.57 4.29 6.86
C ILE A 29 8.37 4.93 7.58
N SER A 30 7.99 6.15 7.19
CA SER A 30 6.82 6.82 7.76
C SER A 30 5.51 6.09 7.43
N ILE A 31 5.30 5.73 6.16
CA ILE A 31 4.12 4.98 5.69
C ILE A 31 4.04 3.64 6.40
N ASP A 32 5.14 2.89 6.44
CA ASP A 32 5.25 1.57 7.08
C ASP A 32 4.75 1.58 8.53
N ARG A 33 5.14 2.61 9.29
CA ARG A 33 4.67 2.82 10.67
C ARG A 33 3.17 3.07 10.74
N LYS A 34 2.64 3.91 9.85
CA LYS A 34 1.21 4.29 9.82
C LYS A 34 0.30 3.13 9.44
N ILE A 35 0.74 2.27 8.54
CA ILE A 35 -0.02 1.09 8.10
C ILE A 35 0.40 -0.21 8.80
N SER A 36 1.23 -0.12 9.84
CA SER A 36 1.83 -1.27 10.54
C SER A 36 0.79 -2.27 11.05
N ILE A 37 0.95 -3.53 10.67
CA ILE A 37 -0.03 -4.59 10.95
C ILE A 37 0.24 -5.17 12.34
N SER A 38 -0.83 -5.31 13.15
CA SER A 38 -0.74 -5.89 14.49
C SER A 38 -0.25 -7.35 14.45
N GLU A 39 0.42 -7.82 15.49
CA GLU A 39 0.87 -9.23 15.56
C GLU A 39 -0.30 -10.23 15.44
N VAL A 40 -1.49 -9.84 15.90
CA VAL A 40 -2.70 -10.68 15.81
C VAL A 40 -3.14 -10.82 14.35
N ASP A 41 -3.11 -9.72 13.60
CA ASP A 41 -3.51 -9.71 12.19
C ASP A 41 -2.44 -10.36 11.31
N GLN A 42 -1.16 -10.20 11.64
CA GLN A 42 -0.05 -10.88 10.95
C GLN A 42 -0.24 -12.41 10.95
N LYS A 43 -0.73 -12.99 12.05
CA LYS A 43 -1.01 -14.43 12.12
C LYS A 43 -2.14 -14.89 11.20
N ARG A 44 -3.01 -13.98 10.75
CA ARG A 44 -4.12 -14.25 9.81
C ARG A 44 -3.70 -14.09 8.36
N ILE A 45 -2.46 -13.66 8.10
CA ILE A 45 -1.94 -13.40 6.77
C ILE A 45 -0.96 -14.51 6.40
N VAL A 46 -1.13 -15.06 5.20
CA VAL A 46 -0.22 -16.05 4.63
C VAL A 46 0.43 -15.43 3.40
N VAL A 47 1.67 -14.97 3.54
CA VAL A 47 2.49 -14.52 2.40
C VAL A 47 3.38 -15.68 1.97
N LYS A 48 3.24 -16.10 0.70
CA LYS A 48 4.11 -17.08 0.06
C LYS A 48 4.86 -16.43 -1.08
N ASP A 49 6.17 -16.39 -0.99
CA ASP A 49 7.03 -16.03 -2.11
C ASP A 49 7.06 -17.22 -3.10
N LEU A 50 6.64 -16.97 -4.35
CA LEU A 50 6.65 -17.95 -5.42
C LEU A 50 7.96 -17.92 -6.24
N GLY A 51 8.85 -16.97 -5.93
CA GLY A 51 10.05 -16.68 -6.71
C GLY A 51 9.76 -15.78 -7.92
N GLY A 52 10.80 -15.15 -8.46
CA GLY A 52 10.69 -14.28 -9.63
C GLY A 52 9.91 -12.97 -9.39
N GLY A 53 9.82 -12.52 -8.14
CA GLY A 53 9.08 -11.30 -7.77
C GLY A 53 7.57 -11.50 -7.64
N GLN A 54 7.08 -12.73 -7.74
CA GLN A 54 5.67 -13.05 -7.53
C GLN A 54 5.44 -13.49 -6.08
N ILE A 55 4.49 -12.84 -5.42
CA ILE A 55 4.05 -13.23 -4.08
C ILE A 55 2.56 -13.59 -4.12
N ASN A 56 2.22 -14.66 -3.41
CA ASN A 56 0.84 -15.03 -3.12
C ASN A 56 0.50 -14.54 -1.72
N ILE A 57 -0.56 -13.74 -1.62
CA ILE A 57 -1.09 -13.26 -0.34
C ILE A 57 -2.45 -13.89 -0.12
N GLY A 58 -2.54 -14.73 0.92
CA GLY A 58 -3.78 -15.30 1.41
C GLY A 58 -4.17 -14.74 2.77
N PHE A 59 -5.46 -14.73 3.06
CA PHE A 59 -6.01 -14.36 4.37
C PHE A 59 -6.81 -15.53 4.92
N THR A 60 -6.64 -15.83 6.20
CA THR A 60 -7.39 -16.91 6.87
C THR A 60 -8.80 -16.49 7.30
N ASP A 61 -9.09 -15.19 7.23
CA ASP A 61 -10.33 -14.58 7.72
C ASP A 61 -10.87 -13.59 6.68
N ALA A 62 -12.17 -13.66 6.40
CA ALA A 62 -12.85 -12.78 5.46
C ALA A 62 -12.98 -11.33 5.96
N SER A 63 -12.91 -11.13 7.29
CA SER A 63 -12.89 -9.79 7.90
C SER A 63 -11.70 -8.95 7.41
N ALA A 64 -10.56 -9.59 7.09
CA ALA A 64 -9.36 -8.94 6.56
C ALA A 64 -9.59 -8.17 5.24
N ILE A 65 -10.64 -8.52 4.51
CA ILE A 65 -11.00 -7.93 3.21
C ILE A 65 -12.11 -6.87 3.36
N SER A 66 -12.81 -6.86 4.50
CA SER A 66 -13.98 -6.01 4.74
C SER A 66 -13.73 -4.89 5.74
N ASP A 67 -12.89 -5.13 6.75
CA ASP A 67 -12.65 -4.19 7.84
C ASP A 67 -11.70 -3.07 7.38
N GLU A 68 -12.26 -1.88 7.20
CA GLU A 68 -11.51 -0.68 6.83
C GLU A 68 -11.01 0.07 8.06
N THR A 69 -9.74 0.48 8.03
CA THR A 69 -9.13 1.38 9.00
C THR A 69 -8.83 2.70 8.34
N SER A 70 -9.20 3.81 8.99
CA SER A 70 -8.80 5.14 8.54
C SER A 70 -7.31 5.34 8.78
N ILE A 71 -6.56 5.63 7.72
CA ILE A 71 -5.12 5.91 7.76
C ILE A 71 -4.90 7.35 7.31
N GLU A 72 -4.16 8.10 8.13
CA GLU A 72 -3.79 9.48 7.86
C GLU A 72 -2.42 9.56 7.19
N LEU A 73 -2.41 9.55 5.86
CA LEU A 73 -1.23 9.82 5.06
C LEU A 73 -1.10 11.34 4.81
N THR A 74 0.14 11.82 4.75
CA THR A 74 0.45 13.18 4.25
C THR A 74 0.42 13.17 2.72
N ASP A 75 0.37 14.35 2.11
CA ASP A 75 0.36 14.46 0.65
C ASP A 75 1.68 13.98 0.03
N GLU A 76 2.82 14.19 0.70
CA GLU A 76 4.10 13.63 0.24
C GLU A 76 4.11 12.09 0.29
N GLU A 77 3.54 11.48 1.33
CA GLU A 77 3.45 10.03 1.45
C GLU A 77 2.50 9.45 0.41
N LEU A 78 1.35 10.10 0.18
CA LEU A 78 0.37 9.68 -0.80
C LEU A 78 0.92 9.85 -2.22
N ALA A 79 1.56 10.98 -2.53
CA ALA A 79 2.21 11.21 -3.82
C ALA A 79 3.30 10.16 -4.10
N TYR A 80 4.11 9.81 -3.09
CA TYR A 80 5.08 8.73 -3.22
C TYR A 80 4.41 7.39 -3.54
N LEU A 81 3.35 7.02 -2.83
CA LEU A 81 2.61 5.78 -3.15
C LEU A 81 2.04 5.79 -4.57
N LYS A 82 1.50 6.92 -5.03
CA LYS A 82 1.01 7.07 -6.41
C LYS A 82 2.12 6.85 -7.43
N GLU A 83 3.28 7.51 -7.27
CA GLU A 83 4.44 7.32 -8.15
C GLU A 83 4.90 5.85 -8.20
N ARG A 84 4.91 5.18 -7.04
CA ARG A 84 5.24 3.75 -6.97
C ARG A 84 4.24 2.88 -7.72
N ILE A 85 2.95 3.20 -7.65
CA ILE A 85 1.90 2.46 -8.35
C ILE A 85 1.96 2.72 -9.86
N GLU A 86 2.21 3.96 -10.27
CA GLU A 86 2.43 4.29 -11.69
C GLU A 86 3.62 3.51 -12.27
N PHE A 87 4.70 3.37 -11.50
CA PHE A 87 5.83 2.52 -11.89
C PHE A 87 5.41 1.05 -12.05
N ILE A 88 4.57 0.53 -11.15
CA ILE A 88 4.04 -0.85 -11.24
C ILE A 88 3.14 -1.02 -12.47
N ASP A 89 2.30 -0.02 -12.77
CA ASP A 89 1.41 -0.01 -13.94
C ASP A 89 2.21 -0.02 -15.25
N GLN A 90 3.24 0.82 -15.35
CA GLN A 90 4.14 0.85 -16.50
C GLN A 90 4.87 -0.48 -16.74
N ASN A 91 5.05 -1.29 -15.71
CA ASN A 91 5.64 -2.63 -15.79
C ASN A 91 4.60 -3.75 -16.01
N GLY A 92 3.31 -3.41 -16.14
CA GLY A 92 2.24 -4.38 -16.39
C GLY A 92 1.98 -5.33 -15.21
N MET A 93 2.26 -4.89 -13.97
CA MET A 93 2.18 -5.73 -12.77
C MET A 93 0.85 -5.59 -12.01
N PHE A 94 -0.21 -5.14 -12.67
CA PHE A 94 -1.57 -5.13 -12.12
C PHE A 94 -2.21 -6.52 -12.24
N SER A 95 -2.99 -6.89 -11.24
CA SER A 95 -3.79 -8.12 -11.23
C SER A 95 -5.19 -7.82 -10.72
N GLU A 96 -6.16 -8.70 -10.98
CA GLU A 96 -7.52 -8.59 -10.42
C GLU A 96 -7.51 -8.46 -8.89
N PHE A 97 -6.51 -9.06 -8.25
CA PHE A 97 -6.35 -9.00 -6.80
C PHE A 97 -5.84 -7.64 -6.31
N THR A 98 -4.90 -7.02 -7.04
CA THR A 98 -4.21 -5.78 -6.61
C THR A 98 -4.87 -4.51 -7.11
N MET A 99 -5.57 -4.58 -8.25
CA MET A 99 -6.21 -3.44 -8.91
C MET A 99 -7.12 -2.62 -7.98
N PRO A 100 -8.02 -3.21 -7.15
CA PRO A 100 -8.88 -2.42 -6.27
C PRO A 100 -8.09 -1.56 -5.28
N THR A 101 -7.00 -2.10 -4.73
CA THR A 101 -6.13 -1.38 -3.78
C THR A 101 -5.37 -0.24 -4.47
N TYR A 102 -4.82 -0.51 -5.66
CA TYR A 102 -4.01 0.47 -6.38
C TYR A 102 -4.85 1.64 -6.89
N VAL A 103 -6.01 1.35 -7.47
CA VAL A 103 -6.98 2.37 -7.91
C VAL A 103 -7.42 3.23 -6.74
N LYS A 104 -7.71 2.62 -5.57
CA LYS A 104 -8.08 3.38 -4.36
C LYS A 104 -7.01 4.42 -3.97
N ILE A 105 -5.72 4.07 -4.07
CA ILE A 105 -4.60 4.99 -3.76
C ILE A 105 -4.47 6.07 -4.84
N LEU A 106 -4.59 5.70 -6.12
CA LEU A 106 -4.51 6.64 -7.24
C LEU A 106 -5.65 7.67 -7.21
N ASP A 107 -6.85 7.24 -6.86
CA ASP A 107 -8.07 8.06 -6.81
C ASP A 107 -8.16 8.93 -5.55
N GLU A 108 -7.41 8.61 -4.48
CA GLU A 108 -7.41 9.42 -3.26
C GLU A 108 -6.84 10.82 -3.57
N PRO A 109 -7.59 11.91 -3.35
CA PRO A 109 -7.11 13.25 -3.66
C PRO A 109 -5.94 13.63 -2.75
N LEU A 110 -4.93 14.28 -3.32
CA LEU A 110 -3.97 15.02 -2.50
C LEU A 110 -4.74 16.18 -1.86
N LYS A 111 -4.56 16.41 -0.57
CA LYS A 111 -5.11 17.59 0.09
C LYS A 111 -4.42 18.78 -0.57
N GLU A 112 -5.12 19.47 -1.45
CA GLU A 112 -4.61 20.69 -2.07
C GLU A 112 -4.05 21.59 -0.97
N GLU A 113 -2.77 21.96 -1.07
CA GLU A 113 -2.33 23.24 -0.53
C GLU A 113 -3.30 24.24 -1.13
N THR A 114 -4.20 24.79 -0.30
CA THR A 114 -5.04 25.93 -0.68
C THR A 114 -4.14 26.89 -1.45
N PRO A 115 -4.44 27.20 -2.73
CA PRO A 115 -3.71 28.26 -3.40
C PRO A 115 -4.04 29.52 -2.59
N THR A 116 -3.05 29.99 -1.83
CA THR A 116 -3.09 31.33 -1.24
C THR A 116 -3.19 32.30 -2.41
N GLU A 117 -4.41 32.76 -2.65
CA GLU A 117 -4.74 33.91 -3.48
C GLU A 117 -4.19 35.20 -2.86
#